data_AF-A0A523Y362-F1
#
_entry.id   AF-A0A523Y362-F1
#
_cell.length_a   1.000
_cell.length_b   1.000
_cell.length_c   1.000
_cell.angle_alpha   90.00
_cell.angle_beta   90.00
_cell.angle_gamma   90.00
#
_symmetry.space_group_name_H-M   'P 1'
#
loop_
_entity.id
_entity.type
_entity.pdbx_description
1 polymer ?
#
loop_
_entity_poly.entity_id
_entity_poly.type
_entity_poly.pdbx_seq_one_letter_code
_entity_poly.pdbx_strand_id
1 'polypeptide(L)' 'VVIGTPIDLSRIIKIKKPFTRVYYNLQEIGRPNLTGVLEDFIEERNLG' A
#
# COMPACT_ATOMS: atom_id res chain seq x y z
N VAL A 1 -15.25 -16.43 -3.99
CA VAL A 1 -13.92 -16.68 -3.38
C VAL A 1 -13.39 -15.34 -2.92
N VAL A 2 -12.71 -15.26 -1.77
CA VAL A 2 -12.16 -13.98 -1.27
C VAL A 2 -10.64 -14.08 -1.23
N ILE A 3 -9.95 -13.12 -1.85
CA ILE A 3 -8.49 -12.99 -1.75
C ILE A 3 -8.20 -12.14 -0.51
N GLY A 4 -7.77 -12.80 0.57
CA GLY A 4 -7.48 -12.19 1.88
C GLY A 4 -6.01 -11.80 2.10
N THR A 5 -5.18 -11.83 1.05
CA THR A 5 -3.77 -11.45 1.12
C THR A 5 -3.57 -10.03 0.58
N PRO A 6 -2.58 -9.26 1.07
CA PRO A 6 -2.27 -7.94 0.50
C PRO A 6 -1.88 -7.99 -0.98
N ILE A 7 -1.21 -9.08 -1.40
CA ILE A 7 -0.85 -9.32 -2.80
C ILE A 7 -2.06 -9.71 -3.64
N ASP A 8 -2.08 -9.24 -4.89
CA ASP A 8 -3.07 -9.64 -5.89
C ASP A 8 -2.70 -10.99 -6.54
N LEU A 9 -3.26 -12.07 -6.00
CA LEU A 9 -3.04 -13.42 -6.53
C LEU A 9 -3.59 -13.64 -7.94
N SER A 10 -4.56 -12.83 -8.40
CA SER A 10 -5.11 -12.95 -9.75
C SER A 10 -4.08 -12.66 -10.85
N ARG A 11 -3.01 -11.93 -10.50
CA ARG A 11 -1.87 -11.65 -11.39
C ARG A 11 -0.93 -12.85 -11.58
N ILE A 12 -0.98 -13.85 -10.69
CA ILE A 12 -0.02 -14.96 -10.64
C ILE A 12 -0.70 -16.30 -10.98
N ILE A 13 -1.97 -16.47 -10.61
CA ILE A 13 -2.70 -17.73 -10.82
C ILE A 13 -4.06 -17.52 -11.49
N LYS A 14 -4.50 -18.52 -12.27
CA LYS A 14 -5.82 -18.49 -12.93
C LYS A 14 -6.92 -18.97 -11.98
N ILE A 15 -7.80 -18.05 -11.56
CA ILE A 15 -8.93 -18.35 -10.67
C ILE A 15 -10.19 -18.61 -11.53
N LYS A 16 -10.72 -19.84 -11.51
CA LYS A 16 -11.88 -20.24 -12.33
C LYS A 16 -13.26 -20.00 -11.69
N LYS A 17 -13.31 -19.46 -10.47
CA LYS A 17 -14.55 -19.17 -9.73
C LYS A 17 -14.68 -17.65 -9.56
N PRO A 18 -15.89 -17.08 -9.49
CA PRO A 18 -16.07 -15.67 -9.15
C PRO A 18 -15.33 -15.31 -7.85
N PHE A 19 -14.55 -14.23 -7.90
CA PHE A 19 -13.72 -13.80 -6.79
C PHE A 19 -13.77 -12.29 -6.58
N THR A 20 -13.44 -11.87 -5.36
CA THR A 20 -13.21 -10.47 -5.01
C THR A 20 -11.95 -10.35 -4.17
N ARG A 21 -11.33 -9.17 -4.17
CA ARG A 21 -10.11 -8.86 -3.42
C ARG A 21 -10.45 -7.93 -2.25
N VAL A 22 -9.91 -8.25 -1.08
CA VAL A 22 -9.98 -7.36 0.08
C VAL A 22 -8.90 -6.30 -0.04
N TYR A 23 -9.28 -5.03 0.12
CA TYR A 23 -8.36 -3.92 0.22
C TYR A 23 -8.23 -3.51 1.67
N TYR A 24 -6.99 -3.34 2.12
CA TYR A 24 -6.67 -2.82 3.44
C TYR A 24 -6.25 -1.36 3.27
N ASN A 25 -6.80 -0.47 4.07
CA ASN A 25 -6.25 0.86 4.23
C ASN A 25 -5.26 0.80 5.40
N LEU A 26 -3.96 0.87 5.11
CA LEU A 26 -2.94 0.89 6.15
C LEU A 26 -2.79 2.32 6.65
N GLN A 27 -3.21 2.58 7.89
CA GLN A 27 -2.88 3.83 8.57
C GLN A 27 -1.56 3.66 9.31
N GLU A 28 -0.56 4.45 8.97
CA GLU A 28 0.66 4.56 9.77
C GLU A 28 0.33 5.24 11.11
N ILE A 29 0.58 4.55 12.22
CA ILE A 29 0.30 5.05 13.58
C ILE A 29 1.56 5.71 14.18
N GLY A 30 2.75 5.33 13.72
CA GLY A 30 4.04 5.82 14.21
C GLY A 30 4.49 7.14 13.58
N ARG A 31 5.45 7.81 14.24
CA ARG A 31 6.15 8.99 13.70
C ARG A 31 7.68 8.78 13.70
N PRO A 32 8.42 9.42 12.78
CA PRO A 32 7.91 10.16 11.62
C PRO A 32 7.19 9.22 10.64
N ASN A 33 6.10 9.69 10.04
CA ASN A 33 5.40 8.95 9.00
C ASN A 33 6.01 9.29 7.64
N LEU A 34 5.59 8.58 6.58
CA LEU A 34 6.11 8.84 5.24
C LEU A 34 6.01 10.32 4.83
N THR A 35 4.91 10.99 5.16
CA THR A 35 4.74 12.41 4.89
C THR A 35 5.84 13.24 5.54
N GLY A 36 6.09 13.06 6.85
CA GLY A 36 7.14 13.79 7.55
C GLY A 36 8.54 13.52 6.99
N VAL A 37 8.86 12.25 6.67
CA VAL A 37 10.15 11.91 6.04
C VAL A 37 10.32 12.60 4.69
N LEU A 38 9.26 12.70 3.90
CA LEU A 38 9.29 13.36 2.59
C LEU A 38 9.36 14.88 2.73
N GLU A 39 8.66 15.47 3.70
CA GLU A 39 8.74 16.90 4.02
C GLU A 39 10.18 17.28 4.40
N ASP A 40 10.77 16.59 5.37
CA ASP A 40 12.15 16.79 5.80
C ASP A 40 13.13 16.71 4.61
N PHE A 41 12.96 15.69 3.75
CA PHE A 41 13.81 15.51 2.57
C PHE A 41 13.69 16.67 1.56
N ILE A 42 12.48 17.15 1.29
CA ILE A 42 12.25 18.24 0.34
C ILE A 42 12.88 19.54 0.85
N GLU A 43 12.74 19.83 2.15
CA GLU A 43 13.34 21.00 2.79
C GLU A 43 14.87 20.92 2.76
N GLU A 44 15.47 19.81 3.20
CA GLU A 44 16.93 19.64 3.24
C GLU A 44 17.59 19.77 1.86
N ARG A 45 16.87 19.36 0.81
CA ARG A 45 17.38 19.35 -0.57
C ARG A 45 17.00 20.59 -1.37
N ASN A 46 16.30 21.56 -0.79
CA ASN A 46 15.78 22.76 -1.47
C ASN A 46 15.05 22.41 -2.77
N LEU A 47 14.13 21.45 -2.70
CA LEU A 47 13.35 20.98 -3.85
C LEU A 47 11.97 21.65 -3.94
N GLY A 48 11.73 22.68 -3.13
CA GLY A 48 10.49 23.47 -3.04
C GLY A 48 10.65 24.90 -3.50
#